data_AF-A0A3C1FRH5-F1
#
_entry.id   AF-A0A3C1FRH5-F1
#
_cell.length_a   1.000
_cell.length_b   1.000
_cell.length_c   1.000
_cell.angle_alpha   90.00
_cell.angle_beta   90.00
_cell.angle_gamma   90.00
#
_symmetry.space_group_name_H-M   'P 1'
#
loop_
_entity.id
_entity.type
_entity.pdbx_description
1 polymer ?
#
loop_
_entity_poly.entity_id
_entity_poly.type
_entity_poly.pdbx_seq_one_letter_code
_entity_poly.pdbx_strand_id
1 'polypeptide(L)'
;MRDCTLSCGRAARNRRGLTVLFQTLLMSLLLVDPVLAGNADVIDVQVHKLMPRVFRFDVTIQHPGEGPIHYVDRWEILDEKGELIDERRFSGPYPGEQPFTRSLSHVTIPVGMRTVTVRAHDTV
;
A
#
# COMPACT_ATOMS: atom_id res chain seq x y z
N MET A 1 -85.48 -30.31 -27.59
CA MET A 1 -85.99 -29.87 -26.28
C MET A 1 -84.80 -29.58 -25.40
N ARG A 2 -84.93 -28.54 -24.58
CA ARG A 2 -83.88 -27.83 -23.83
C ARG A 2 -83.12 -28.79 -22.90
N ASP A 3 -81.85 -28.50 -22.65
CA ASP A 3 -81.36 -28.33 -21.29
C ASP A 3 -80.15 -27.39 -21.26
N CYS A 4 -80.32 -26.33 -20.48
CA CYS A 4 -79.31 -25.35 -20.10
C CYS A 4 -78.60 -25.84 -18.83
N THR A 5 -77.29 -25.59 -18.72
CA THR A 5 -76.64 -25.43 -17.41
C THR A 5 -75.51 -24.40 -17.49
N LEU A 6 -75.72 -23.28 -16.82
CA LEU A 6 -74.68 -22.33 -16.40
C LEU A 6 -73.93 -22.94 -15.22
N SER A 7 -72.60 -22.81 -15.17
CA SER A 7 -71.89 -22.86 -13.88
C SER A 7 -70.75 -21.86 -13.81
N CYS A 8 -70.68 -21.27 -12.63
CA CYS A 8 -69.95 -20.11 -12.17
C CYS A 8 -68.46 -20.38 -11.92
N GLY A 9 -67.62 -19.43 -12.32
CA GLY A 9 -66.49 -18.87 -11.57
C GLY A 9 -65.49 -19.77 -10.82
N ARG A 10 -64.20 -19.61 -11.12
CA ARG A 10 -63.20 -19.30 -10.09
C ARG A 10 -61.92 -18.67 -10.63
N ALA A 11 -61.56 -17.57 -10.00
CA ALA A 11 -60.37 -16.78 -10.22
C ALA A 11 -59.10 -17.44 -9.67
N ALA A 12 -57.99 -17.10 -10.34
CA ALA A 12 -56.68 -16.77 -9.81
C ALA A 12 -56.00 -17.69 -8.78
N ARG A 13 -54.84 -18.25 -9.16
CA ARG A 13 -53.61 -17.98 -8.41
C ARG A 13 -52.35 -18.25 -9.25
N ASN A 14 -51.68 -17.19 -9.69
CA ASN A 14 -50.26 -17.22 -10.06
C ASN A 14 -49.45 -17.52 -8.79
N ARG A 15 -48.73 -18.63 -8.76
CA ARG A 15 -47.67 -18.89 -7.78
C ARG A 15 -46.32 -18.65 -8.47
N ARG A 16 -45.83 -17.41 -8.43
CA ARG A 16 -44.43 -17.09 -8.70
C ARG A 16 -43.87 -16.38 -7.47
N GLY A 17 -42.77 -16.90 -6.94
CA GLY A 17 -42.00 -16.23 -5.89
C GLY A 17 -41.93 -17.05 -4.61
N LEU A 18 -40.84 -17.79 -4.42
CA LEU A 18 -40.07 -17.78 -3.17
C LEU A 18 -38.74 -18.55 -3.21
N THR A 19 -38.36 -19.21 -4.31
CA THR A 19 -37.14 -20.05 -4.30
C THR A 19 -35.86 -19.34 -4.75
N VAL A 20 -35.96 -18.20 -5.45
CA VAL A 20 -34.77 -17.52 -6.04
C VAL A 20 -34.11 -16.55 -5.07
N LEU A 21 -34.81 -16.08 -4.04
CA LEU A 21 -34.33 -15.04 -3.13
C LEU A 21 -33.28 -15.52 -2.10
N PHE A 22 -33.15 -16.85 -1.88
CA PHE A 22 -32.22 -17.41 -0.89
C PHE A 22 -30.85 -17.80 -1.48
N GLN A 23 -30.75 -18.06 -2.79
CA GLN A 23 -29.49 -18.44 -3.45
C GLN A 23 -28.61 -17.25 -3.83
N THR A 24 -29.17 -16.04 -3.94
CA THR A 24 -28.41 -14.85 -4.33
C THR A 24 -27.60 -14.22 -3.20
N LEU A 25 -27.87 -14.58 -1.93
CA LEU A 25 -27.19 -13.98 -0.77
C LEU A 25 -25.81 -14.61 -0.48
N LEU A 26 -25.57 -15.84 -0.93
CA LEU A 26 -24.31 -16.57 -0.69
C LEU A 26 -23.21 -16.23 -1.71
N MET A 27 -23.58 -15.64 -2.85
CA MET A 27 -22.70 -15.34 -3.98
C MET A 27 -22.15 -13.90 -3.94
N SER A 28 -22.05 -13.31 -2.75
CA SER A 28 -21.62 -11.91 -2.55
C SER A 28 -20.33 -11.79 -1.75
N LEU A 29 -19.68 -12.90 -1.38
CA LEU A 29 -18.70 -12.94 -0.29
C LEU A 29 -17.21 -13.01 -0.69
N LEU A 30 -16.83 -12.86 -1.97
CA LEU A 30 -15.44 -13.14 -2.39
C LEU A 30 -14.88 -12.18 -3.44
N LEU A 31 -14.97 -10.87 -3.21
CA LEU A 31 -13.98 -9.93 -3.78
C LEU A 31 -13.36 -9.14 -2.63
N VAL A 32 -12.43 -9.78 -1.92
CA VAL A 32 -11.48 -9.06 -1.08
C VAL A 32 -10.26 -8.87 -1.98
N ASP A 33 -10.17 -7.71 -2.63
CA ASP A 33 -8.97 -7.37 -3.40
C ASP A 33 -7.79 -7.29 -2.43
N PRO A 34 -6.67 -8.00 -2.68
CA PRO A 34 -5.47 -7.78 -1.91
C PRO A 34 -5.02 -6.33 -2.15
N VAL A 35 -5.01 -5.52 -1.09
CA VAL A 35 -4.41 -4.19 -1.12
C VAL A 35 -2.94 -4.38 -1.47
N LEU A 36 -2.55 -4.07 -2.71
CA LEU A 36 -1.14 -3.92 -3.08
C LEU A 36 -0.65 -2.64 -2.40
N ALA A 37 -0.10 -2.81 -1.20
CA ALA A 37 0.62 -1.74 -0.55
C ALA A 37 1.95 -1.58 -1.29
N GLY A 38 2.12 -0.47 -2.00
CA GLY A 38 3.34 -0.23 -2.79
C GLY A 38 4.57 -0.02 -1.90
N ASN A 39 5.76 -0.24 -2.46
CA ASN A 39 7.03 -0.20 -1.73
C ASN A 39 7.44 1.24 -1.35
N ALA A 40 8.40 1.34 -0.43
CA ALA A 40 9.12 2.59 -0.16
C ALA A 40 10.09 2.93 -1.28
N ASP A 41 9.82 4.02 -2.00
CA ASP A 41 10.64 4.48 -3.11
C ASP A 41 11.46 5.71 -2.73
N VAL A 42 12.77 5.66 -3.00
CA VAL A 42 13.63 6.84 -2.94
C VAL A 42 13.50 7.58 -4.27
N ILE A 43 12.91 8.78 -4.25
CA ILE A 43 12.61 9.55 -5.47
C ILE A 43 13.56 10.73 -5.71
N ASP A 44 14.26 11.18 -4.66
CA ASP A 44 15.33 12.19 -4.77
C ASP A 44 16.38 11.98 -3.68
N VAL A 45 17.63 12.31 -4.00
CA VAL A 45 18.77 12.29 -3.07
C VAL A 45 19.65 13.50 -3.34
N GLN A 46 19.73 14.39 -2.36
CA GLN A 46 20.68 15.50 -2.37
C GLN A 46 21.82 15.23 -1.41
N VAL A 47 23.06 15.42 -1.90
CA VAL A 47 24.28 15.11 -1.14
C VAL A 47 25.09 16.38 -0.96
N HIS A 48 25.38 16.72 0.29
CA HIS A 48 26.16 17.88 0.68
C HIS A 48 27.45 17.43 1.36
N LYS A 49 28.60 17.83 0.80
CA LYS A 49 29.89 17.59 1.45
C LYS A 49 30.07 18.58 2.61
N LEU A 50 30.29 18.07 3.81
CA LEU A 50 30.53 18.87 5.01
C LEU A 50 32.04 19.02 5.29
N MET A 51 32.79 17.92 5.20
CA MET A 51 34.23 17.85 5.43
C MET A 51 34.86 16.82 4.49
N PRO A 52 36.20 16.65 4.44
CA PRO A 52 36.80 15.53 3.72
C PRO A 52 36.17 14.21 4.18
N ARG A 53 35.49 13.53 3.25
CA ARG A 53 34.78 12.25 3.46
C ARG A 53 33.54 12.28 4.35
N VAL A 54 33.10 13.45 4.83
CA VAL A 54 31.90 13.56 5.67
C VAL A 54 30.82 14.30 4.91
N PHE A 55 29.63 13.72 4.86
CA PHE A 55 28.53 14.18 4.03
C PHE A 55 27.22 14.28 4.83
N ARG A 56 26.29 15.05 4.28
CA ARG A 56 24.88 15.05 4.64
C ARG A 56 24.08 14.58 3.42
N PHE A 57 23.12 13.71 3.67
CA PHE A 57 22.18 13.20 2.70
C PHE A 57 20.80 13.70 3.06
N ASP A 58 20.14 14.37 2.12
CA ASP A 58 18.73 14.75 2.18
C ASP A 58 17.99 13.84 1.21
N VAL A 59 17.20 12.90 1.76
CA VAL A 59 16.57 11.82 0.99
C VAL A 59 15.07 12.05 0.96
N THR A 60 14.50 12.12 -0.24
CA THR A 60 13.06 12.20 -0.45
C THR A 60 12.51 10.82 -0.74
N ILE A 61 11.55 10.40 0.09
CA ILE A 61 10.92 9.10 0.01
C ILE A 61 9.45 9.30 -0.32
N GLN A 62 8.95 8.46 -1.21
CA GLN A 62 7.54 8.30 -1.50
C GLN A 62 7.12 6.89 -1.09
N HIS A 63 6.06 6.79 -0.32
CA HIS A 63 5.46 5.51 0.05
C HIS A 63 3.94 5.64 -0.10
N PRO A 64 3.29 4.78 -0.90
CA PRO A 64 1.85 4.87 -1.16
C PRO A 64 0.99 4.30 -0.03
N GLY A 65 1.59 3.91 1.11
CA GLY A 65 0.94 3.26 2.23
C GLY A 65 -0.26 4.03 2.78
N GLU A 66 -1.43 3.41 2.68
CA GLU A 66 -2.66 3.89 3.28
C GLU A 66 -2.76 3.37 4.73
N GLY A 67 -2.44 4.21 5.71
CA GLY A 67 -2.73 3.97 7.12
C GLY A 67 -1.53 3.58 8.01
N PRO A 68 -1.75 3.30 9.29
CA PRO A 68 -0.68 3.20 10.31
C PRO A 68 0.12 1.89 10.28
N ILE A 69 -0.22 0.95 9.40
CA ILE A 69 0.26 -0.44 9.45
C ILE A 69 1.43 -0.68 8.48
N HIS A 70 1.48 0.07 7.38
CA HIS A 70 2.54 -0.02 6.38
C HIS A 70 3.16 1.36 6.19
N TYR A 71 4.38 1.51 6.71
CA TYR A 71 5.08 2.79 6.70
C TYR A 71 6.58 2.57 6.52
N VAL A 72 7.25 3.61 6.02
CA VAL A 72 8.72 3.64 5.92
C VAL A 72 9.32 3.66 7.33
N ASP A 73 10.07 2.62 7.70
CA ASP A 73 10.67 2.49 9.04
C ASP A 73 12.11 3.01 9.06
N ARG A 74 12.80 2.97 7.91
CA ARG A 74 14.15 3.51 7.75
C ARG A 74 14.54 3.70 6.30
N TRP A 75 15.68 4.35 6.11
CA TRP A 75 16.46 4.24 4.89
C TRP A 75 17.94 4.10 5.21
N GLU A 76 18.65 3.46 4.29
CA GLU A 76 20.03 3.01 4.45
C GLU A 76 20.92 3.64 3.38
N ILE A 77 22.17 3.89 3.75
CA ILE A 77 23.27 4.19 2.83
C ILE A 77 24.17 2.97 2.80
N LEU A 78 24.31 2.37 1.63
CA LEU A 78 25.03 1.13 1.42
C LEU A 78 26.25 1.36 0.52
N ASP A 79 27.28 0.55 0.70
CA ASP A 79 28.41 0.51 -0.21
C ASP A 79 28.10 -0.24 -1.52
N GLU A 80 29.10 -0.37 -2.40
CA GLU A 80 28.99 -1.06 -3.69
C GLU A 80 28.72 -2.57 -3.57
N LYS A 81 28.96 -3.16 -2.40
CA LYS A 81 28.67 -4.58 -2.09
C LYS A 81 27.34 -4.76 -1.37
N GLY A 82 26.65 -3.67 -1.04
CA GLY A 82 25.43 -3.69 -0.25
C GLY A 82 25.66 -3.77 1.26
N GLU A 83 26.87 -3.50 1.74
CA GLU A 83 27.19 -3.39 3.17
C GLU A 83 26.70 -2.04 3.72
N LEU A 84 26.17 -2.05 4.94
CA LEU A 84 25.62 -0.86 5.58
C LEU A 84 26.74 0.11 5.99
N ILE A 85 26.65 1.36 5.51
CA ILE A 85 27.50 2.47 5.93
C ILE A 85 26.82 3.23 7.08
N ASP A 86 25.56 3.62 6.89
CA ASP A 86 24.77 4.36 7.88
C ASP A 86 23.27 4.22 7.56
N GLU A 87 22.41 4.57 8.52
CA GLU A 87 20.96 4.52 8.35
C GLU A 87 20.24 5.62 9.11
N ARG A 88 19.04 5.94 8.65
CA ARG A 88 18.10 6.78 9.37
C ARG A 88 16.86 5.97 9.68
N ARG A 89 16.66 5.66 10.97
CA ARG A 89 15.41 5.03 11.46
C ARG A 89 14.36 6.06 11.88
N PHE A 90 13.13 5.59 11.85
CA PHE A 90 11.93 6.35 12.11
C PHE A 90 11.11 5.67 13.21
N SER A 91 10.71 6.44 14.22
CA SER A 91 9.97 5.91 15.38
C SER A 91 8.46 6.00 15.14
N GLY A 92 7.91 5.01 14.46
CA GLY A 92 6.47 4.85 14.24
C GLY A 92 5.95 5.45 12.92
N PRO A 93 4.64 5.34 12.67
CA PRO A 93 4.04 5.80 11.43
C PRO A 93 4.13 7.33 11.30
N TYR A 94 4.56 7.81 10.14
CA TYR A 94 4.54 9.25 9.84
C TYR A 94 3.20 9.67 9.23
N PRO A 95 2.65 10.82 9.65
CA PRO A 95 1.37 11.29 9.15
C PRO A 95 1.49 11.87 7.73
N GLY A 96 0.80 11.26 6.77
CA GLY A 96 0.10 11.83 5.61
C GLY A 96 0.84 12.66 4.54
N GLU A 97 1.97 13.29 4.85
CA GLU A 97 2.73 14.10 3.89
C GLU A 97 3.59 13.17 3.03
N GLN A 98 3.22 13.06 1.76
CA GLN A 98 3.96 12.30 0.76
C GLN A 98 4.12 13.14 -0.52
N PRO A 99 5.32 13.19 -1.12
CA PRO A 99 6.57 12.62 -0.59
C PRO A 99 7.10 13.41 0.61
N PHE A 100 8.00 12.81 1.39
CA PHE A 100 8.68 13.50 2.49
C PHE A 100 10.20 13.44 2.36
N THR A 101 10.88 14.49 2.83
CA THR A 101 12.35 14.56 2.86
C THR A 101 12.88 14.47 4.28
N ARG A 102 13.89 13.62 4.51
CA ARG A 102 14.60 13.55 5.80
C ARG A 102 16.11 13.50 5.59
N SER A 103 16.82 14.09 6.55
CA SER A 103 18.26 14.26 6.48
C SER A 103 19.00 13.31 7.42
N LEU A 104 20.16 12.82 6.97
CA LEU A 104 21.19 12.20 7.80
C LEU A 104 22.50 12.96 7.59
N SER A 105 23.07 13.47 8.68
CA SER A 105 24.31 14.26 8.64
C SER A 105 25.46 13.49 9.30
N HIS A 106 26.68 13.89 8.97
CA HIS A 106 27.92 13.27 9.47
C HIS A 106 28.17 11.83 8.99
N VAL A 107 27.63 11.48 7.82
CA VAL A 107 27.89 10.18 7.18
C VAL A 107 29.32 10.16 6.67
N THR A 108 30.12 9.21 7.14
CA THR A 108 31.53 9.06 6.74
C THR A 108 31.68 8.04 5.62
N ILE A 109 32.15 8.48 4.46
CA ILE A 109 32.38 7.61 3.29
C ILE A 109 33.87 7.19 3.23
N PRO A 110 34.19 5.88 3.18
CA PRO A 110 35.58 5.41 3.12
C PRO A 110 36.39 5.96 1.94
N VAL A 111 37.72 6.02 2.11
CA VAL A 111 38.63 6.42 1.02
C VAL A 111 38.51 5.44 -0.15
N GLY A 112 38.49 5.97 -1.37
CA GLY A 112 38.43 5.19 -2.60
C GLY A 112 37.02 4.85 -3.07
N MET A 113 36.01 5.03 -2.21
CA MET A 113 34.61 4.85 -2.57
C MET A 113 34.08 6.07 -3.32
N ARG A 114 33.38 5.82 -4.44
CA ARG A 114 32.80 6.88 -5.29
C ARG A 114 31.29 6.81 -5.38
N THR A 115 30.73 5.63 -5.14
CA THR A 115 29.31 5.35 -5.29
C THR A 115 28.78 4.82 -3.97
N VAL A 116 27.57 5.22 -3.64
CA VAL A 116 26.76 4.62 -2.57
C VAL A 116 25.39 4.33 -3.13
N THR A 117 24.70 3.37 -2.52
CA THR A 117 23.29 3.10 -2.80
C THR A 117 22.45 3.63 -1.65
N VAL A 118 21.40 4.40 -1.94
CA VAL A 118 20.40 4.78 -0.93
C VAL A 118 19.17 3.89 -1.13
N ARG A 119 18.72 3.22 -0.07
CA ARG A 119 17.59 2.28 -0.10
C ARG A 119 16.62 2.60 1.01
N ALA A 120 15.34 2.78 0.68
CA ALA A 120 14.27 2.87 1.66
C ALA A 120 13.76 1.47 2.05
N HIS A 121 13.30 1.34 3.30
CA HIS A 121 12.65 0.15 3.83
C HIS A 121 11.31 0.54 4.44
N ASP A 122 10.36 -0.37 4.36
CA ASP A 122 9.09 -0.25 5.06
C ASP A 122 8.87 -1.46 5.98
N THR A 123 7.76 -1.46 6.72
CA THR A 123 7.46 -2.46 7.74
C THR A 123 7.04 -3.84 7.21
N VAL A 124 7.00 -4.07 5.89
CA VAL A 124 6.43 -5.29 5.29
C VAL A 124 7.42 -6.02 4.38
#